data_AF-A0A960MWL1-F1
#
_entry.id   AF-A0A960MWL1-F1
#
_cell.length_a   1.000
_cell.length_b   1.000
_cell.length_c   1.000
_cell.angle_alpha   90.00
_cell.angle_beta   90.00
_cell.angle_gamma   90.00
#
_symmetry.space_group_name_H-M   'P 1'
#
loop_
_entity.id
_entity.type
_entity.pdbx_description
1 polymer ?
#
loop_
_entity_poly.entity_id
_entity_poly.type
_entity_poly.pdbx_seq_one_letter_code
_entity_poly.pdbx_strand_id
1 'polypeptide(L)'
;MIAVIDGIQIASIRKDHADFLRVIRRSFDLLREHDPKRLKRICSTANWIVNCSLDSGAMSGQYRGQDPSILIDFEMLEEFGDELVHAGYVAALLVHESTHGILWKRGIRYDEDTRVQSERICMAEQNRFLARLNVVRDGLGISLQEEFQPERWNESWTMSDWQKLKKAIQRMSEFEKRQKADSA
;
A
#
# COMPACT_ATOMS: atom_id res chain seq x y z
N MET A 1 3.39 12.01 14.15
CA MET A 1 4.49 11.22 14.75
C MET A 1 5.39 10.73 13.63
N ILE A 2 6.72 10.74 13.80
CA ILE A 2 7.67 10.22 12.81
C ILE A 2 8.46 9.09 13.48
N ALA A 3 8.52 7.93 12.83
CA ALA A 3 9.36 6.80 13.22
C ALA A 3 10.33 6.44 12.08
N VAL A 4 11.34 5.62 12.36
CA VAL A 4 12.28 5.12 11.34
C VAL A 4 12.39 3.61 11.45
N ILE A 5 12.26 2.91 10.31
CA ILE A 5 12.38 1.46 10.20
C ILE A 5 13.24 1.15 8.98
N ASP A 6 14.34 0.42 9.18
CA ASP A 6 15.28 0.01 8.12
C ASP A 6 15.69 1.17 7.18
N GLY A 7 15.87 2.37 7.76
CA GLY A 7 16.26 3.60 7.06
C GLY A 7 15.11 4.37 6.38
N ILE A 8 13.88 3.86 6.42
CA ILE A 8 12.68 4.52 5.87
C ILE A 8 11.97 5.31 6.97
N GLN A 9 11.58 6.54 6.65
CA GLN A 9 10.81 7.40 7.53
C GLN A 9 9.32 7.07 7.45
N ILE A 10 8.69 6.85 8.59
CA ILE A 10 7.28 6.46 8.70
C ILE A 10 6.51 7.62 9.32
N ALA A 11 5.50 8.12 8.61
CA ALA A 11 4.64 9.19 9.09
C ALA A 11 3.17 8.82 8.95
N SER A 12 2.33 9.35 9.84
CA SER A 12 0.88 9.33 9.67
C SER A 12 0.34 10.73 9.83
N ILE A 13 -0.50 11.15 8.88
CA ILE A 13 -1.30 12.38 9.00
C ILE A 13 -2.71 12.09 9.56
N ARG A 14 -3.00 10.82 9.89
CA ARG A 14 -4.26 10.34 10.47
C ARG A 14 -4.09 10.06 11.98
N LYS A 15 -5.20 9.95 12.71
CA LYS A 15 -5.18 9.76 14.17
C LYS A 15 -4.81 8.34 14.61
N ASP A 16 -5.02 7.35 13.75
CA ASP A 16 -4.70 5.91 13.87
C ASP A 16 -3.19 5.57 13.84
N HIS A 17 -2.34 6.53 14.23
CA HIS A 17 -0.89 6.45 14.11
C HIS A 17 -0.26 5.24 14.82
N ALA A 18 -0.82 4.82 15.97
CA ALA A 18 -0.29 3.70 16.75
C ALA A 18 -0.54 2.35 16.05
N ASP A 19 -1.76 2.15 15.53
CA ASP A 19 -2.13 0.95 14.77
C ASP A 19 -1.36 0.87 13.46
N PHE A 20 -1.27 1.99 12.75
CA PHE A 20 -0.49 2.08 11.52
C PHE A 20 0.98 1.70 11.75
N LEU A 21 1.63 2.29 12.76
CA LEU A 21 3.04 1.99 13.05
C LEU A 21 3.23 0.52 13.48
N ARG A 22 2.28 -0.03 14.26
CA ARG A 22 2.30 -1.43 14.69
C ARG A 22 2.23 -2.37 13.49
N VAL A 23 1.27 -2.16 12.59
CA VAL A 23 1.11 -2.96 11.36
C VAL A 23 2.32 -2.82 10.46
N ILE A 24 2.83 -1.60 10.22
CA ILE A 24 4.03 -1.39 9.40
C ILE A 24 5.23 -2.16 9.96
N ARG A 25 5.48 -2.11 11.27
CA ARG A 25 6.56 -2.89 11.90
C ARG A 25 6.38 -4.37 11.63
N ARG A 26 5.17 -4.88 11.84
CA ARG A 26 4.87 -6.30 11.60
C ARG A 26 5.03 -6.68 10.13
N SER A 27 4.67 -5.81 9.18
CA SER A 27 4.91 -6.01 7.75
C SER A 27 6.40 -6.11 7.41
N PHE A 28 7.23 -5.25 8.02
CA PHE A 28 8.68 -5.31 7.83
C PHE A 28 9.27 -6.59 8.42
N ASP A 29 8.76 -7.05 9.56
CA ASP A 29 9.18 -8.34 10.14
C ASP A 29 8.84 -9.51 9.20
N LEU A 30 7.63 -9.55 8.64
CA LEU A 30 7.25 -10.55 7.63
C LEU A 30 8.18 -10.52 6.40
N LEU A 31 8.52 -9.33 5.91
CA LEU A 31 9.44 -9.17 4.79
C LEU A 31 10.86 -9.62 5.16
N ARG A 32 11.33 -9.31 6.37
CA ARG A 32 12.67 -9.71 6.83
C ARG A 32 12.79 -11.22 6.97
N GLU A 33 11.75 -11.86 7.52
CA GLU A 33 11.68 -13.30 7.75
C GLU A 33 11.54 -14.09 6.43
N HIS A 34 10.71 -13.61 5.50
CA HIS A 34 10.27 -14.43 4.37
C HIS A 34 10.73 -13.94 2.99
N ASP A 35 11.10 -12.66 2.83
CA ASP A 35 11.61 -12.12 1.56
C ASP A 35 12.58 -10.93 1.72
N PRO A 36 13.77 -11.15 2.31
CA PRO A 36 14.73 -10.09 2.55
C PRO A 36 15.23 -9.41 1.27
N LYS A 37 15.13 -10.10 0.12
CA LYS A 37 15.46 -9.51 -1.19
C LYS A 37 14.48 -8.41 -1.57
N ARG A 38 13.17 -8.62 -1.35
CA ARG A 38 12.15 -7.60 -1.59
C ARG A 38 12.18 -6.50 -0.53
N LEU A 39 12.49 -6.81 0.72
CA LEU A 39 12.76 -5.79 1.75
C LEU A 39 13.86 -4.81 1.29
N LYS A 40 15.01 -5.34 0.83
CA LYS A 40 16.10 -4.51 0.31
C LYS A 40 15.67 -3.62 -0.85
N ARG A 41 14.77 -4.11 -1.73
CA ARG A 41 14.21 -3.31 -2.82
C ARG A 41 13.39 -2.16 -2.27
N ILE A 42 12.46 -2.42 -1.35
CA ILE A 42 11.61 -1.41 -0.70
C ILE A 42 12.48 -0.30 -0.09
N CYS A 43 13.47 -0.67 0.73
CA CYS A 43 14.42 0.27 1.34
C CYS A 43 15.27 1.04 0.32
N SER A 44 15.55 0.46 -0.85
CA SER A 44 16.28 1.16 -1.91
C SER A 44 15.39 2.06 -2.77
N THR A 45 14.07 1.91 -2.72
CA THR A 45 13.12 2.62 -3.60
C THR A 45 12.43 3.78 -2.91
N ALA A 46 12.14 3.68 -1.62
CA ALA A 46 11.38 4.69 -0.88
C ALA A 46 12.17 5.22 0.31
N ASN A 47 12.07 6.52 0.53
CA ASN A 47 12.58 7.22 1.70
C ASN A 47 11.49 7.41 2.76
N TRP A 48 10.22 7.41 2.33
CA TRP A 48 9.06 7.64 3.17
C TRP A 48 7.97 6.60 2.96
N ILE A 49 7.29 6.23 4.05
CA ILE A 49 5.98 5.59 4.03
C ILE A 49 5.03 6.47 4.83
N VAL A 50 3.93 6.90 4.21
CA VAL A 50 3.03 7.90 4.79
C VAL A 50 1.60 7.38 4.78
N ASN A 51 0.96 7.33 5.96
CA ASN A 51 -0.47 7.07 6.06
C ASN A 51 -1.26 8.35 5.74
N CYS A 52 -1.99 8.37 4.63
CA CYS A 52 -2.86 9.46 4.20
C CYS A 52 -4.04 8.94 3.38
N SER A 53 -5.14 9.71 3.30
CA SER A 53 -6.26 9.34 2.44
C SER A 53 -5.87 9.40 0.96
N LEU A 54 -6.28 8.39 0.20
CA LEU A 54 -6.08 8.31 -1.25
C LEU A 54 -7.42 8.38 -1.99
N ASP A 55 -7.39 8.81 -3.24
CA ASP A 55 -8.58 8.89 -4.11
C ASP A 55 -9.12 7.51 -4.50
N SER A 56 -8.24 6.52 -4.59
CA SER A 56 -8.54 5.08 -4.73
C SER A 56 -9.29 4.49 -3.53
N GLY A 57 -9.06 5.03 -2.33
CA GLY A 57 -9.78 4.67 -1.11
C GLY A 57 -9.02 3.85 -0.09
N ALA A 58 -9.74 3.42 0.95
CA ALA A 58 -9.18 2.63 2.06
C ALA A 58 -8.48 1.37 1.57
N MET A 59 -7.40 1.00 2.24
CA MET A 59 -6.54 -0.12 1.88
C MET A 59 -6.05 0.01 0.43
N SER A 60 -5.46 1.16 0.10
CA SER A 60 -4.78 1.35 -1.18
C SER A 60 -3.41 1.98 -0.97
N GLY A 61 -2.56 1.87 -1.99
CA GLY A 61 -1.20 2.40 -2.00
C GLY A 61 -0.94 3.25 -3.22
N GLN A 62 0.06 4.11 -3.12
CA GLN A 62 0.57 4.87 -4.25
C GLN A 62 2.05 5.20 -4.09
N TYR A 63 2.86 4.81 -5.06
CA TYR A 63 4.24 5.27 -5.17
C TYR A 63 4.32 6.65 -5.84
N ARG A 64 5.09 7.56 -5.22
CA ARG A 64 5.43 8.88 -5.78
C ARG A 64 6.90 8.94 -6.16
N GLY A 65 7.18 9.13 -7.45
CA GLY A 65 8.53 9.03 -7.99
C GLY A 65 9.39 10.29 -7.90
N GLN A 66 8.79 11.48 -7.78
CA GLN A 66 9.53 12.74 -7.62
C GLN A 66 10.10 12.89 -6.20
N ASP A 67 9.31 12.47 -5.23
CA ASP A 67 9.61 12.40 -3.81
C ASP A 67 9.44 10.93 -3.39
N PRO A 68 10.50 10.09 -3.43
CA PRO A 68 10.40 8.62 -3.32
C PRO A 68 9.66 8.17 -2.06
N SER A 69 8.34 8.04 -2.18
CA SER A 69 7.42 7.86 -1.05
C SER A 69 6.38 6.84 -1.44
N ILE A 70 5.99 6.01 -0.46
CA ILE A 70 4.84 5.13 -0.57
C ILE A 70 3.74 5.72 0.30
N LEU A 71 2.66 6.15 -0.32
CA LEU A 71 1.45 6.59 0.37
C LEU A 71 0.56 5.37 0.60
N ILE A 72 -0.08 5.30 1.77
CA ILE A 72 -0.99 4.22 2.13
C ILE A 72 -2.24 4.84 2.73
N ASP A 73 -3.42 4.46 2.25
CA ASP A 73 -4.69 4.76 2.91
C ASP A 73 -4.99 3.65 3.92
N PHE A 74 -4.35 3.71 5.09
CA PHE A 74 -4.46 2.64 6.07
C PHE A 74 -5.74 2.80 6.90
N GLU A 75 -6.47 1.70 7.02
CA GLU A 75 -7.60 1.57 7.94
C GLU A 75 -7.55 0.15 8.53
N MET A 76 -7.65 0.04 9.86
CA MET A 76 -7.75 -1.26 10.51
C MET A 76 -9.23 -1.65 10.52
N LEU A 77 -9.59 -2.66 9.73
CA LEU A 77 -10.97 -3.08 9.52
C LEU A 77 -11.11 -4.53 9.98
N GLU A 78 -11.87 -4.74 11.06
CA GLU A 78 -12.04 -6.07 11.68
C GLU A 78 -12.58 -7.10 10.69
N GLU A 79 -13.43 -6.67 9.74
CA GLU A 79 -13.96 -7.51 8.67
C GLU A 79 -12.89 -8.09 7.73
N PHE A 80 -11.71 -7.45 7.65
CA PHE A 80 -10.57 -7.92 6.87
C PHE A 80 -9.62 -8.80 7.67
N GLY A 81 -9.88 -9.02 8.96
CA GLY A 81 -9.16 -9.98 9.80
C GLY A 81 -8.29 -9.33 10.87
N ASP A 82 -7.37 -10.13 11.42
CA ASP A 82 -6.52 -9.72 12.53
C ASP A 82 -5.32 -8.86 12.08
N GLU A 83 -4.48 -8.47 13.04
CA GLU A 83 -3.25 -7.71 12.77
C GLU A 83 -2.31 -8.41 11.79
N LEU A 84 -2.25 -9.75 11.82
CA LEU A 84 -1.36 -10.50 10.94
C LEU A 84 -1.84 -10.44 9.48
N VAL A 85 -3.16 -10.48 9.25
CA VAL A 85 -3.75 -10.27 7.91
C VAL A 85 -3.43 -8.87 7.40
N HIS A 86 -3.65 -7.85 8.23
CA HIS A 86 -3.31 -6.47 7.86
C HIS A 86 -1.81 -6.30 7.59
N ALA A 87 -0.95 -6.93 8.39
CA ALA A 87 0.49 -6.89 8.17
C ALA A 87 0.91 -7.59 6.88
N GLY A 88 0.29 -8.73 6.55
CA GLY A 88 0.50 -9.44 5.30
C GLY A 88 0.06 -8.63 4.09
N TYR A 89 -1.11 -8.01 4.18
CA TYR A 89 -1.64 -7.09 3.16
C TYR A 89 -0.71 -5.90 2.95
N VAL A 90 -0.33 -5.20 4.02
CA VAL A 90 0.56 -4.02 3.92
C VAL A 90 1.94 -4.42 3.41
N ALA A 91 2.48 -5.59 3.78
CA ALA A 91 3.73 -6.09 3.21
C ALA A 91 3.62 -6.32 1.70
N ALA A 92 2.53 -6.92 1.24
CA ALA A 92 2.23 -7.13 -0.16
C ALA A 92 2.09 -5.80 -0.92
N LEU A 93 1.40 -4.82 -0.33
CA LEU A 93 1.28 -3.47 -0.88
C LEU A 93 2.65 -2.77 -1.00
N LEU A 94 3.51 -2.87 0.01
CA LEU A 94 4.87 -2.31 -0.07
C LEU A 94 5.69 -2.96 -1.20
N VAL A 95 5.52 -4.26 -1.44
CA VAL A 95 6.13 -4.95 -2.59
C VAL A 95 5.57 -4.41 -3.91
N HIS A 96 4.26 -4.19 -3.99
CA HIS A 96 3.60 -3.60 -5.15
C HIS A 96 4.17 -2.20 -5.45
N GLU A 97 4.11 -1.29 -4.49
CA GLU A 97 4.52 0.10 -4.68
C GLU A 97 6.03 0.27 -4.89
N SER A 98 6.86 -0.54 -4.24
CA SER A 98 8.30 -0.56 -4.54
C SER A 98 8.59 -1.06 -5.96
N THR A 99 7.72 -1.90 -6.53
CA THR A 99 7.84 -2.32 -7.93
C THR A 99 7.56 -1.15 -8.87
N HIS A 100 6.56 -0.31 -8.60
CA HIS A 100 6.41 0.98 -9.29
C HIS A 100 7.67 1.85 -9.17
N GLY A 101 8.28 1.92 -7.99
CA GLY A 101 9.54 2.64 -7.78
C GLY A 101 10.70 2.11 -8.64
N ILE A 102 10.81 0.79 -8.81
CA ILE A 102 11.82 0.19 -9.69
C ILE A 102 11.56 0.55 -11.15
N LEU A 103 10.31 0.45 -11.62
CA LEU A 103 9.91 0.81 -12.98
C LEU A 103 10.23 2.30 -13.25
N TRP A 104 9.87 3.17 -12.31
CA TRP A 104 10.15 4.60 -12.37
C TRP A 104 11.65 4.90 -12.51
N LYS A 105 12.50 4.23 -11.72
CA LYS A 105 13.96 4.37 -11.78
C LYS A 105 14.57 3.87 -13.09
N ARG A 106 13.87 2.98 -13.80
CA ARG A 106 14.24 2.49 -15.14
C ARG A 106 13.68 3.35 -16.27
N GLY A 107 13.04 4.48 -15.95
CA GLY A 107 12.46 5.38 -16.94
C GLY A 107 11.07 4.98 -17.42
N ILE A 108 10.47 3.94 -16.85
CA ILE A 108 9.10 3.53 -17.15
C ILE A 108 8.16 4.35 -16.26
N ARG A 109 7.56 5.37 -16.85
CA ARG A 109 6.56 6.22 -16.19
C ARG A 109 5.23 5.47 -16.12
N TYR A 110 4.39 5.79 -15.13
CA TYR A 110 3.03 5.28 -15.04
C TYR A 110 2.10 6.25 -15.76
N ASP A 111 1.74 5.92 -17.00
CA ASP A 111 0.87 6.72 -17.87
C ASP A 111 -0.14 5.80 -18.59
N GLU A 112 -0.97 6.36 -19.46
CA GLU A 112 -2.04 5.60 -20.13
C GLU A 112 -1.52 4.43 -20.96
N ASP A 113 -0.34 4.57 -21.56
CA ASP A 113 0.27 3.56 -22.44
C ASP A 113 0.91 2.43 -21.63
N THR A 114 1.44 2.74 -20.44
CA THR A 114 2.22 1.78 -19.63
C THR A 114 1.47 1.23 -18.42
N ARG A 115 0.36 1.84 -17.97
CA ARG A 115 -0.33 1.50 -16.71
C ARG A 115 -0.72 0.03 -16.63
N VAL A 116 -1.31 -0.54 -17.68
CA VAL A 116 -1.76 -1.94 -17.71
C VAL A 116 -0.58 -2.88 -17.50
N GLN A 117 0.53 -2.64 -18.20
CA GLN A 117 1.72 -3.47 -18.11
C GLN A 117 2.43 -3.28 -16.77
N SER A 118 2.45 -2.05 -16.25
CA SER A 118 3.03 -1.72 -14.94
C SER A 118 2.28 -2.44 -13.82
N GLU A 119 0.95 -2.31 -13.76
CA GLU A 119 0.11 -3.01 -12.77
C GLU A 119 0.28 -4.52 -12.86
N ARG A 120 0.30 -5.09 -14.08
CA ARG A 120 0.52 -6.53 -14.26
C ARG A 120 1.85 -6.99 -13.65
N ILE A 121 2.91 -6.20 -13.78
CA ILE A 121 4.22 -6.51 -13.19
C ILE A 121 4.17 -6.34 -11.66
N CYS A 122 3.56 -5.27 -11.17
CA CYS A 122 3.42 -5.00 -9.73
C CYS A 122 2.61 -6.10 -9.03
N MET A 123 1.46 -6.47 -9.58
CA MET A 123 0.63 -7.59 -9.11
C MET A 123 1.37 -8.92 -9.17
N ALA A 124 2.15 -9.18 -10.22
CA ALA A 124 2.96 -10.39 -10.29
C ALA A 124 4.03 -10.45 -9.19
N GLU A 125 4.68 -9.33 -8.87
CA GLU A 125 5.65 -9.27 -7.77
C GLU A 125 4.98 -9.41 -6.39
N GLN A 126 3.82 -8.77 -6.19
CA GLN A 126 2.97 -8.92 -5.02
C GLN A 126 2.58 -10.38 -4.79
N ASN A 127 2.02 -11.04 -5.81
CA ASN A 127 1.60 -12.44 -5.72
C ASN A 127 2.77 -13.39 -5.50
N ARG A 128 3.95 -13.11 -6.08
CA ARG A 128 5.17 -13.90 -5.80
C ARG A 128 5.60 -13.80 -4.34
N PHE A 129 5.42 -12.64 -3.71
CA PHE A 129 5.66 -12.49 -2.27
C PHE A 129 4.61 -13.27 -1.46
N LEU A 130 3.33 -13.07 -1.76
CA LEU A 130 2.22 -13.73 -1.06
C LEU A 130 2.27 -15.26 -1.17
N ALA A 131 2.64 -15.79 -2.33
CA ALA A 131 2.83 -17.23 -2.54
C ALA A 131 3.92 -17.79 -1.61
N ARG A 132 5.01 -17.04 -1.38
CA ARG A 132 6.05 -17.42 -0.41
C ARG A 132 5.53 -17.38 1.02
N LEU A 133 4.77 -16.34 1.36
CA LEU A 133 4.20 -16.19 2.68
C LEU A 133 3.23 -17.34 2.99
N ASN A 134 2.43 -17.77 2.00
CA ASN A 134 1.49 -18.87 2.15
C ASN A 134 2.17 -20.23 2.43
N VAL A 135 3.33 -20.49 1.84
CA VAL A 135 4.11 -21.72 2.09
C VAL A 135 4.56 -21.81 3.54
N VAL A 136 4.75 -20.67 4.20
CA VAL A 136 5.30 -20.60 5.57
C VAL A 136 4.21 -20.36 6.62
N ARG A 137 3.08 -19.76 6.24
CA ARG A 137 1.92 -19.54 7.11
C ARG A 137 0.65 -19.93 6.38
N ASP A 138 0.14 -21.11 6.71
CA ASP A 138 -1.05 -21.70 6.09
C ASP A 138 -2.21 -20.71 6.07
N GLY A 139 -2.72 -20.43 4.87
CA GLY A 139 -3.95 -19.68 4.63
C GLY A 139 -3.80 -18.17 4.50
N LEU A 140 -2.73 -17.55 5.04
CA LEU A 140 -2.58 -16.09 5.04
C LEU A 140 -2.35 -15.51 3.63
N GLY A 141 -1.62 -16.23 2.77
CA GLY A 141 -1.26 -15.74 1.45
C GLY A 141 -2.25 -16.13 0.35
N ILE A 142 -3.17 -17.07 0.57
CA ILE A 142 -4.18 -17.47 -0.43
C ILE A 142 -5.30 -16.42 -0.51
N SER A 143 -5.77 -15.90 0.63
CA SER A 143 -6.85 -14.90 0.65
C SER A 143 -6.44 -13.54 0.09
N LEU A 144 -5.14 -13.24 0.07
CA LEU A 144 -4.59 -11.96 -0.38
C LEU A 144 -4.10 -11.98 -1.83
N GLN A 145 -3.98 -13.16 -2.45
CA GLN A 145 -3.56 -13.27 -3.84
C GLN A 145 -4.72 -12.90 -4.76
N GLU A 146 -4.44 -12.00 -5.70
CA GLU A 146 -5.42 -11.57 -6.68
C GLU A 146 -4.85 -11.68 -8.09
N GLU A 147 -5.61 -12.27 -9.01
CA GLU A 147 -5.26 -12.20 -10.42
C GLU A 147 -5.44 -10.76 -10.92
N PHE A 148 -4.51 -10.30 -11.76
CA PHE A 148 -4.62 -8.97 -12.35
C PHE A 148 -5.83 -8.91 -13.30
N GLN A 149 -6.85 -8.14 -12.90
CA GLN A 149 -8.08 -7.89 -13.65
C GLN A 149 -8.14 -6.40 -14.01
N PRO A 150 -7.73 -5.98 -15.22
CA PRO A 150 -7.64 -4.56 -15.59
C PRO A 150 -8.96 -3.80 -15.43
N GLU A 151 -10.10 -4.50 -15.50
CA GLU A 151 -11.44 -3.93 -15.34
C GLU A 151 -11.65 -3.30 -13.97
N ARG A 152 -10.98 -3.80 -12.91
CA ARG A 152 -11.06 -3.22 -11.57
C ARG A 152 -10.38 -1.85 -11.48
N TRP A 153 -9.42 -1.57 -12.36
CA TRP A 153 -8.71 -0.29 -12.41
C TRP A 153 -9.44 0.74 -13.29
N ASN A 154 -10.44 0.34 -14.08
CA ASN A 154 -11.15 1.23 -15.01
C ASN A 154 -11.73 2.46 -14.31
N GLU A 155 -12.28 2.32 -13.10
CA GLU A 155 -12.82 3.48 -12.38
C GLU A 155 -11.71 4.51 -12.11
N SER A 156 -10.59 4.09 -11.50
CA SER A 156 -9.44 4.96 -11.20
C SER A 156 -8.82 5.55 -12.47
N TRP A 157 -8.75 4.75 -13.54
CA TRP A 157 -8.14 5.08 -14.81
C TRP A 157 -8.95 6.01 -15.71
N THR A 158 -10.27 6.07 -15.53
CA THR A 158 -11.18 6.90 -16.33
C THR A 158 -11.63 8.16 -15.60
N MET A 159 -11.31 8.30 -14.31
CA MET A 159 -11.60 9.52 -13.55
C MET A 159 -10.71 10.68 -14.00
N SER A 160 -11.38 11.80 -14.32
CA SER A 160 -10.72 13.11 -14.45
C SER A 160 -10.16 13.59 -13.12
N ASP A 161 -9.16 14.47 -13.17
CA ASP A 161 -8.50 15.01 -11.97
C ASP A 161 -9.47 15.70 -11.01
N TRP A 162 -10.52 16.35 -11.53
CA TRP A 162 -11.58 16.93 -10.69
C TRP A 162 -12.41 15.87 -9.96
N GLN A 163 -12.70 14.74 -10.61
CA GLN A 163 -13.40 13.63 -9.96
C GLN A 163 -12.55 13.01 -8.85
N LYS A 164 -11.24 12.85 -9.10
CA LYS A 164 -10.27 12.39 -8.09
C LYS A 164 -10.21 13.34 -6.89
N LEU A 165 -10.07 14.63 -7.15
CA LEU A 165 -10.04 15.67 -6.10
C LEU A 165 -11.35 15.70 -5.29
N LYS A 166 -12.50 15.65 -5.97
CA LYS A 166 -13.82 15.60 -5.30
C LYS A 166 -13.94 14.36 -4.41
N LYS A 167 -13.54 13.18 -4.89
CA LYS A 167 -13.52 11.95 -4.09
C LYS A 167 -12.60 12.06 -2.88
N ALA A 168 -11.38 12.58 -3.05
CA ALA A 168 -10.44 12.78 -1.95
C ALA A 168 -11.04 13.69 -0.85
N ILE A 169 -11.64 14.83 -1.24
CA ILE A 169 -12.29 15.75 -0.29
C ILE A 169 -13.48 15.09 0.43
N GLN A 170 -14.33 14.36 -0.31
CA GLN A 170 -15.46 13.65 0.28
C GLN A 170 -15.00 12.64 1.33
N ARG A 171 -13.96 11.85 1.01
CA ARG A 171 -13.41 10.85 1.94
C ARG A 171 -12.75 11.45 3.16
N MET A 172 -12.02 12.57 3.01
CA MET A 172 -11.49 13.30 4.17
C MET A 172 -12.61 13.74 5.11
N SER A 173 -13.70 14.28 4.57
CA SER A 173 -14.88 14.66 5.36
C SER A 173 -15.57 13.45 6.02
N GLU A 174 -15.74 12.34 5.30
CA GLU A 174 -16.33 11.11 5.85
C GLU A 174 -15.49 10.53 6.98
N PHE A 175 -14.17 10.52 6.80
CA PHE A 175 -13.22 10.06 7.82
C PHE A 175 -13.25 10.94 9.07
N GLU A 176 -13.27 12.27 8.90
CA GLU A 176 -13.41 13.21 10.03
C GLU A 176 -14.73 13.00 10.80
N LYS A 177 -15.83 12.68 10.10
CA LYS A 177 -17.12 12.37 10.72
C LYS A 177 -17.07 11.07 11.52
N ARG A 178 -16.50 9.99 10.95
CA ARG A 178 -16.34 8.70 11.66
C ARG A 178 -15.51 8.86 12.93
N GLN A 179 -14.36 9.53 12.85
CA GLN A 179 -13.54 9.78 14.03
C GLN A 179 -14.22 10.60 15.12
N LYS A 180 -15.10 11.55 14.77
CA LYS A 180 -15.89 12.30 15.75
C LYS A 180 -16.93 11.42 16.43
N ALA A 181 -17.51 10.46 15.72
CA ALA A 181 -18.45 9.50 16.28
C ALA A 181 -17.76 8.53 17.26
N ASP A 182 -16.55 8.05 16.93
CA ASP A 182 -15.81 7.11 17.78
C ASP A 182 -15.18 7.75 19.03
N SER A 183 -15.16 9.08 19.11
CA SER A 183 -14.60 9.85 20.24
C SER A 183 -15.67 10.41 21.20
N ALA A 184 -16.95 10.12 20.96
CA ALA A 184 -18.11 10.62 21.71
C ALA A 184 -18.75 9.51 22.55
#